data_AF-A0A690LHX3-F1
#
_entry.id   AF-A0A690LHX3-F1
#
_cell.length_a   1.000
_cell.length_b   1.000
_cell.length_c   1.000
_cell.angle_alpha   90.00
_cell.angle_beta   90.00
_cell.angle_gamma   90.00
#
_symmetry.space_group_name_H-M   'P 1'
#
loop_
_entity.id
_entity.type
_entity.pdbx_description
1 polymer ?
#
loop_
_entity_poly.entity_id
_entity_poly.type
_entity_poly.pdbx_seq_one_letter_code
_entity_poly.pdbx_strand_id
1 'polypeptide(L)'
;KEQKGVIFATAHYGNWELLSLAYAAKFGAISIVGKQLKSQRMTELLAKNRTQFDIELIDKKGGLRKMLSAIKNKRALGILTDQNCTDNEGIKLDFFGKRVNYQAGASILAKKTGALIIPAYIYQGEDEKFHIKFFKTLDPLNSSLEELTKYQAKTCEEMIQFKPDEYFFFHRRFA
;
A
#
# COMPACT_ATOMS: atom_id res chain seq x y z
N LYS A 1 -16.34 -20.35 -6.28
CA LYS A 1 -15.03 -19.69 -6.47
C LYS A 1 -14.50 -19.34 -5.10
N GLU A 2 -13.33 -19.84 -4.70
CA GLU A 2 -12.72 -19.45 -3.43
C GLU A 2 -12.43 -17.94 -3.42
N GLN A 3 -12.88 -17.24 -2.39
CA GLN A 3 -12.65 -15.81 -2.23
C GLN A 3 -11.16 -15.59 -1.91
N LYS A 4 -10.39 -15.09 -2.88
CA LYS A 4 -8.97 -14.77 -2.69
C LYS A 4 -8.83 -13.58 -1.73
N GLY A 5 -7.76 -13.56 -0.92
CA GLY A 5 -7.41 -12.37 -0.14
C GLY A 5 -7.06 -11.20 -1.05
N VAL A 6 -7.10 -9.98 -0.52
CA VAL A 6 -6.82 -8.75 -1.28
C VAL A 6 -5.73 -7.94 -0.59
N ILE A 7 -4.76 -7.49 -1.37
CA ILE A 7 -3.72 -6.55 -0.97
C ILE A 7 -3.92 -5.26 -1.77
N PHE A 8 -4.18 -4.16 -1.09
CA PHE A 8 -4.15 -2.82 -1.67
C PHE A 8 -2.74 -2.26 -1.62
N ALA A 9 -2.14 -2.07 -2.80
CA ALA A 9 -0.87 -1.38 -2.93
C ALA A 9 -1.13 0.10 -3.17
N THR A 10 -0.48 0.97 -2.41
CA THR A 10 -0.68 2.43 -2.50
C THR A 10 0.63 3.17 -2.23
N ALA A 11 0.57 4.49 -2.18
CA ALA A 11 1.71 5.37 -1.96
C ALA A 11 1.37 6.48 -0.97
N HIS A 12 2.39 7.20 -0.52
CA HIS A 12 2.21 8.45 0.23
C HIS A 12 1.70 9.54 -0.74
N TYR A 13 0.43 9.43 -1.11
CA TYR A 13 -0.23 10.22 -2.14
C TYR A 13 -1.62 10.64 -1.66
N GLY A 14 -1.99 11.89 -1.93
CA GLY A 14 -3.23 12.50 -1.43
C GLY A 14 -3.30 12.40 0.09
N ASN A 15 -4.52 12.24 0.62
CA ASN A 15 -4.71 11.93 2.04
C ASN A 15 -4.83 10.41 2.27
N TRP A 16 -3.72 9.68 2.14
CA TRP A 16 -3.67 8.22 2.27
C TRP A 16 -4.20 7.69 3.61
N GLU A 17 -4.21 8.50 4.67
CA GLU A 17 -4.79 8.13 5.97
C GLU A 17 -6.30 7.87 5.86
N LEU A 18 -7.01 8.63 5.01
CA LEU A 18 -8.44 8.48 4.78
C LEU A 18 -8.79 7.24 3.95
N LEU A 19 -7.85 6.70 3.15
CA LEU A 19 -8.13 5.57 2.26
C LEU A 19 -8.57 4.33 3.06
N SER A 20 -7.85 4.01 4.13
CA SER A 20 -8.17 2.86 4.98
C SER A 20 -9.48 3.03 5.74
N LEU A 21 -9.77 4.26 6.21
CA LEU A 21 -11.02 4.62 6.88
C LEU A 21 -12.22 4.51 5.94
N ALA A 22 -12.09 5.07 4.73
CA ALA A 22 -13.12 4.99 3.70
C ALA A 22 -13.43 3.54 3.31
N TYR A 23 -12.38 2.71 3.16
CA TYR A 23 -12.57 1.28 2.94
C TYR A 23 -13.29 0.63 4.12
N ALA A 24 -12.80 0.83 5.34
CA ALA A 24 -13.33 0.16 6.52
C ALA A 24 -14.80 0.51 6.80
N ALA A 25 -15.16 1.78 6.62
CA ALA A 25 -16.53 2.25 6.78
C ALA A 25 -17.50 1.65 5.74
N LYS A 26 -17.01 1.32 4.54
CA LYS A 26 -17.87 0.84 3.43
C LYS A 26 -17.86 -0.68 3.22
N PHE A 27 -16.70 -1.31 3.41
CA PHE A 27 -16.46 -2.72 3.06
C PHE A 27 -16.04 -3.57 4.27
N GLY A 28 -15.71 -2.95 5.41
CA GLY A 28 -15.36 -3.64 6.65
C GLY A 28 -13.86 -3.90 6.82
N ALA A 29 -13.54 -5.01 7.48
CA ALA A 29 -12.21 -5.36 7.98
C ALA A 29 -11.02 -5.08 7.03
N ILE A 30 -10.07 -4.26 7.48
CA ILE A 30 -8.76 -4.07 6.82
C ILE A 30 -7.63 -4.05 7.85
N SER A 31 -6.47 -4.59 7.48
CA SER A 31 -5.23 -4.42 8.22
C SER A 31 -4.32 -3.48 7.43
N ILE A 32 -3.62 -2.55 8.10
CA ILE A 32 -2.70 -1.61 7.46
C ILE A 32 -1.31 -1.73 8.07
N VAL A 33 -0.28 -1.54 7.24
CA VAL A 33 1.11 -1.64 7.68
C VAL A 33 1.68 -0.26 7.95
N GLY A 34 2.16 -0.04 9.17
CA GLY A 34 2.76 1.22 9.60
C GLY A 34 4.01 1.01 10.45
N LYS A 35 4.86 2.02 10.52
CA LYS A 35 6.00 2.05 11.45
C LYS A 35 5.63 2.89 12.67
N GLN A 36 6.01 2.45 13.87
CA GLN A 36 5.93 3.30 15.05
C GLN A 36 6.80 4.56 14.89
N LEU A 37 6.29 5.68 15.38
CA LEU A 37 7.05 6.94 15.39
C LEU A 37 8.04 6.94 16.56
N LYS A 38 9.07 7.78 16.46
CA LYS A 38 10.04 7.97 17.56
C LYS A 38 9.37 8.49 18.83
N SER A 39 8.32 9.31 18.69
CA SER A 39 7.50 9.77 19.80
C SER A 39 6.36 8.80 20.05
N GLN A 40 6.32 8.26 21.27
CA GLN A 40 5.25 7.36 21.71
C GLN A 40 3.89 8.08 21.70
N ARG A 41 3.82 9.31 22.19
CA ARG A 41 2.59 10.13 22.17
C ARG A 41 2.05 10.32 20.75
N MET A 42 2.92 10.58 19.78
CA MET A 42 2.49 10.70 18.38
C MET A 42 2.02 9.36 17.80
N THR A 43 2.65 8.25 18.22
CA THR A 43 2.21 6.91 17.84
C THR A 43 0.81 6.61 18.37
N GLU A 44 0.53 6.95 19.63
CA GLU A 44 -0.79 6.76 20.25
C GLU A 44 -1.87 7.61 19.56
N LEU A 45 -1.56 8.87 19.24
CA LEU A 45 -2.48 9.75 18.52
C LEU A 45 -2.80 9.24 17.11
N LEU A 46 -1.78 8.83 16.35
CA LEU A 46 -1.99 8.24 15.02
C LEU A 46 -2.75 6.91 15.09
N ALA A 47 -2.42 6.05 16.06
CA ALA A 47 -3.11 4.79 16.25
C ALA A 47 -4.61 5.02 16.51
N LYS A 48 -4.96 5.95 17.41
CA LYS A 48 -6.36 6.30 17.70
C LYS A 48 -7.15 6.71 16.47
N ASN A 49 -6.53 7.44 15.55
CA ASN A 49 -7.18 7.84 14.29
C ASN A 49 -7.25 6.68 13.29
N ARG A 50 -6.20 5.88 13.19
CA ARG A 50 -6.09 4.76 12.24
C ARG A 50 -6.91 3.55 12.62
N THR A 51 -7.20 3.32 13.90
CA THR A 51 -7.99 2.18 14.38
C THR A 51 -9.46 2.54 14.60
N GLN A 52 -9.96 3.57 13.92
CA GLN A 52 -11.39 3.79 13.79
C GLN A 52 -11.97 2.71 12.88
N PHE A 53 -13.20 2.25 13.16
CA PHE A 53 -13.82 1.09 12.49
C PHE A 53 -13.03 -0.22 12.71
N ASP A 54 -13.19 -1.20 11.83
CA ASP A 54 -12.51 -2.49 11.91
C ASP A 54 -11.13 -2.45 11.21
N ILE A 55 -10.23 -1.61 11.73
CA ILE A 55 -8.86 -1.45 11.20
C ILE A 55 -7.82 -2.00 12.18
N GLU A 56 -7.01 -2.95 11.71
CA GLU A 56 -5.86 -3.46 12.45
C GLU A 56 -4.57 -2.77 12.00
N LEU A 57 -3.87 -2.09 12.92
CA LEU A 57 -2.55 -1.53 12.64
C LEU A 57 -1.45 -2.58 12.91
N ILE A 58 -0.72 -2.96 11.87
CA ILE A 58 0.39 -3.91 11.94
C ILE A 58 1.73 -3.17 11.83
N ASP A 59 2.63 -3.40 12.79
CA ASP A 59 3.98 -2.88 12.73
C ASP A 59 4.76 -3.53 11.58
N LYS A 60 5.40 -2.73 10.71
CA LYS A 60 6.29 -3.23 9.66
C LYS A 60 7.37 -4.17 10.22
N LYS A 61 7.95 -3.84 11.39
CA LYS A 61 8.98 -4.65 12.04
C LYS A 61 8.34 -5.86 12.74
N GLY A 62 8.62 -7.06 12.24
CA GLY A 62 8.09 -8.30 12.82
C GLY A 62 6.63 -8.60 12.48
N GLY A 63 5.94 -7.73 11.73
CA GLY A 63 4.53 -7.88 11.38
C GLY A 63 4.21 -8.96 10.33
N LEU A 64 5.21 -9.62 9.75
CA LEU A 64 4.99 -10.58 8.65
C LEU A 64 3.98 -11.68 8.99
N ARG A 65 4.05 -12.26 10.20
CA ARG A 65 3.09 -13.28 10.63
C ARG A 65 1.67 -12.73 10.72
N LYS A 66 1.51 -11.49 11.21
CA LYS A 66 0.20 -10.82 11.29
C LYS A 66 -0.35 -10.52 9.89
N MET A 67 0.48 -10.02 8.98
CA MET A 67 0.08 -9.77 7.59
C MET A 67 -0.41 -11.05 6.90
N LEU A 68 0.32 -12.15 7.03
CA LEU A 68 -0.08 -13.44 6.48
C LEU A 68 -1.39 -13.96 7.10
N SER A 69 -1.55 -13.80 8.43
CA SER A 69 -2.77 -14.17 9.14
C SER A 69 -3.98 -13.35 8.66
N ALA A 70 -3.83 -12.03 8.54
CA ALA A 70 -4.88 -11.13 8.05
C ALA A 70 -5.38 -11.56 6.66
N ILE A 71 -4.45 -11.78 5.72
CA ILE A 71 -4.78 -12.24 4.36
C ILE A 71 -5.48 -13.60 4.36
N LYS A 72 -4.97 -14.56 5.17
CA LYS A 72 -5.57 -15.91 5.27
C LYS A 72 -7.00 -15.84 5.81
N ASN A 73 -7.24 -14.96 6.77
CA ASN A 73 -8.56 -14.69 7.36
C ASN A 73 -9.42 -13.74 6.51
N LYS A 74 -9.02 -13.47 5.26
CA LYS A 74 -9.77 -12.64 4.29
C LYS A 74 -9.98 -11.19 4.74
N ARG A 75 -9.20 -10.69 5.70
CA ARG A 75 -9.08 -9.25 5.93
C ARG A 75 -8.24 -8.65 4.81
N ALA A 76 -8.68 -7.51 4.27
CA ALA A 76 -7.89 -6.80 3.28
C ALA A 76 -6.58 -6.31 3.92
N LEU A 77 -5.52 -6.16 3.14
CA LEU A 77 -4.25 -5.61 3.62
C LEU A 77 -3.85 -4.37 2.81
N GLY A 78 -3.69 -3.22 3.46
CA GLY A 78 -3.18 -1.99 2.86
C GLY A 78 -1.68 -1.80 3.12
N ILE A 79 -0.90 -1.56 2.05
CA ILE A 79 0.55 -1.36 2.11
C ILE A 79 0.98 -0.17 1.24
N LEU A 80 1.77 0.73 1.84
CA LEU A 80 2.50 1.79 1.15
C LEU A 80 3.81 1.23 0.58
N THR A 81 4.02 1.32 -0.73
CA THR A 81 5.15 0.64 -1.43
C THR A 81 6.15 1.60 -2.06
N ASP A 82 5.91 2.91 -1.97
CA ASP A 82 6.59 3.92 -2.78
C ASP A 82 7.90 4.42 -2.18
N GLN A 83 8.20 4.15 -0.91
CA GLN A 83 9.45 4.59 -0.29
C GLN A 83 10.67 3.78 -0.74
N ASN A 84 11.84 4.41 -0.69
CA ASN A 84 13.12 3.73 -0.92
C ASN A 84 13.32 2.54 0.04
N CYS A 85 14.05 1.52 -0.41
CA CYS A 85 14.33 0.34 0.37
C CYS A 85 15.69 -0.28 0.00
N THR A 86 16.16 -1.17 0.88
CA THR A 86 17.42 -1.90 0.64
C THR A 86 17.27 -2.91 -0.51
N ASP A 87 18.39 -3.36 -1.07
CA ASP A 87 18.43 -4.38 -2.13
C ASP A 87 17.73 -5.69 -1.71
N ASN A 88 17.70 -6.00 -0.41
CA ASN A 88 17.06 -7.20 0.14
C ASN A 88 15.54 -7.07 0.32
N GLU A 89 15.00 -5.84 0.26
CA GLU A 89 13.58 -5.54 0.49
C GLU A 89 12.82 -5.21 -0.80
N GLY A 90 13.54 -4.99 -1.91
CA GLY A 90 12.97 -4.49 -3.14
C GLY A 90 13.46 -5.18 -4.40
N ILE A 91 12.91 -4.74 -5.52
CA ILE A 91 13.34 -5.13 -6.86
C ILE A 91 13.88 -3.89 -7.55
N LYS A 92 15.04 -4.03 -8.20
CA LYS A 92 15.62 -2.98 -9.05
C LYS A 92 14.74 -2.82 -10.30
N LEU A 93 14.19 -1.64 -10.49
CA LEU A 93 13.37 -1.27 -11.63
C LEU A 93 13.54 0.22 -11.96
N ASP A 94 12.96 0.65 -13.07
CA ASP A 94 12.99 2.05 -13.46
C ASP A 94 11.73 2.74 -12.94
N PHE A 95 11.91 3.88 -12.28
CA PHE A 95 10.85 4.74 -11.76
C PHE A 95 11.19 6.18 -12.14
N PHE A 96 10.34 6.83 -12.92
CA PHE A 96 10.57 8.11 -13.60
C PHE A 96 11.88 8.12 -14.39
N GLY A 97 12.17 7.01 -15.09
CA GLY A 97 13.39 6.84 -15.89
C GLY A 97 14.68 6.70 -15.07
N LYS A 98 14.60 6.63 -13.73
CA LYS A 98 15.75 6.41 -12.86
C LYS A 98 15.73 5.00 -12.27
N ARG A 99 16.90 4.36 -12.24
CA ARG A 99 17.04 3.05 -11.61
C ARG A 99 16.91 3.18 -10.09
N VAL A 100 15.94 2.49 -9.50
CA VAL A 100 15.67 2.51 -8.06
C VAL A 100 15.37 1.11 -7.53
N ASN A 101 15.51 0.93 -6.22
CA ASN A 101 14.86 -0.17 -5.52
C ASN A 101 13.40 0.20 -5.24
N TYR A 102 12.47 -0.66 -5.63
CA TYR A 102 11.05 -0.53 -5.33
C TYR A 102 10.60 -1.66 -4.41
N GLN A 103 9.81 -1.36 -3.37
CA GLN A 103 9.47 -2.33 -2.34
C GLN A 103 8.68 -3.52 -2.92
N ALA A 104 9.16 -4.73 -2.66
CA ALA A 104 8.55 -5.96 -3.18
C ALA A 104 7.62 -6.63 -2.16
N GLY A 105 7.45 -6.07 -0.97
CA GLY A 105 6.73 -6.69 0.15
C GLY A 105 5.31 -7.13 -0.20
N ALA A 106 4.54 -6.28 -0.87
CA ALA A 106 3.18 -6.63 -1.34
C ALA A 106 3.20 -7.78 -2.36
N SER A 107 4.13 -7.76 -3.32
CA SER A 107 4.33 -8.83 -4.30
C SER A 107 4.69 -10.16 -3.64
N ILE A 108 5.60 -10.14 -2.65
CA ILE A 108 6.03 -11.33 -1.90
C ILE A 108 4.86 -11.93 -1.13
N LEU A 109 4.07 -11.09 -0.45
CA LEU A 109 2.87 -11.53 0.28
C LEU A 109 1.83 -12.13 -0.68
N ALA A 110 1.59 -11.50 -1.82
CA ALA A 110 0.69 -11.99 -2.85
C ALA A 110 1.12 -13.37 -3.37
N LYS A 111 2.40 -13.55 -3.73
CA LYS A 111 2.94 -14.84 -4.19
C LYS A 111 2.82 -15.94 -3.12
N LYS A 112 3.03 -15.61 -1.84
CA LYS A 112 2.94 -16.57 -0.73
C LYS A 112 1.51 -16.99 -0.39
N THR A 113 0.53 -16.13 -0.63
CA THR A 113 -0.85 -16.32 -0.14
C THR A 113 -1.87 -16.53 -1.26
N GLY A 114 -1.51 -16.27 -2.52
CA GLY A 114 -2.45 -16.21 -3.64
C GLY A 114 -3.37 -15.00 -3.62
N ALA A 115 -3.10 -13.99 -2.78
CA ALA A 115 -3.90 -12.77 -2.69
C ALA A 115 -3.76 -11.89 -3.92
N LEU A 116 -4.87 -11.31 -4.37
CA LEU A 116 -4.91 -10.37 -5.47
C LEU A 116 -4.26 -9.04 -5.06
N ILE A 117 -3.54 -8.41 -5.99
CA ILE A 117 -3.03 -7.04 -5.79
C ILE A 117 -3.93 -6.06 -6.54
N ILE A 118 -4.40 -5.03 -5.83
CA ILE A 118 -5.16 -3.93 -6.41
C ILE A 118 -4.44 -2.62 -6.05
N PRO A 119 -3.75 -1.96 -6.99
CA PRO A 119 -3.24 -0.62 -6.73
C PRO A 119 -4.42 0.34 -6.56
N ALA A 120 -4.41 1.12 -5.48
CA ALA A 120 -5.49 2.03 -5.14
C ALA A 120 -4.92 3.31 -4.51
N TYR A 121 -5.36 4.46 -4.99
CA TYR A 121 -4.83 5.75 -4.59
C TYR A 121 -5.97 6.73 -4.35
N ILE A 122 -5.87 7.50 -3.27
CA ILE A 122 -6.85 8.53 -2.95
C ILE A 122 -6.34 9.88 -3.42
N TYR A 123 -7.23 10.73 -3.93
CA TYR A 123 -6.89 12.08 -4.38
C TYR A 123 -8.02 13.06 -4.12
N GLN A 124 -7.71 14.36 -4.04
CA GLN A 124 -8.74 15.39 -3.95
C GLN A 124 -9.17 15.82 -5.36
N GLY A 125 -10.45 15.67 -5.66
CA GLY A 125 -11.06 16.09 -6.92
C GLY A 125 -11.30 17.60 -6.97
N GLU A 126 -11.57 18.12 -8.16
CA GLU A 126 -11.96 19.52 -8.36
C GLU A 126 -13.30 19.86 -7.69
N ASP A 127 -14.11 18.85 -7.38
CA ASP A 127 -15.37 18.98 -6.64
C ASP A 127 -15.18 19.04 -5.12
N GLU A 128 -13.94 19.27 -4.66
CA GLU A 128 -13.51 19.32 -3.25
C GLU A 128 -13.74 18.02 -2.47
N LYS A 129 -14.05 16.91 -3.15
CA LYS A 129 -14.23 15.58 -2.53
C LYS A 129 -12.98 14.73 -2.67
N PHE A 130 -12.86 13.73 -1.79
CA PHE A 130 -11.86 12.69 -1.94
C PHE A 130 -12.39 11.57 -2.84
N HIS A 131 -11.61 11.23 -3.87
CA HIS A 131 -11.86 10.16 -4.81
C HIS A 131 -10.82 9.06 -4.64
N ILE A 132 -11.22 7.81 -4.84
CA ILE A 132 -10.30 6.66 -4.81
C ILE A 132 -10.24 6.07 -6.22
N LYS A 133 -9.05 6.10 -6.83
CA LYS A 133 -8.78 5.47 -8.12
C LYS A 133 -8.24 4.07 -7.89
N PHE A 134 -8.99 3.07 -8.35
CA PHE A 134 -8.57 1.67 -8.39
C PHE A 134 -8.01 1.33 -9.76
N PHE A 135 -6.85 0.69 -9.78
CA PHE A 135 -6.25 0.17 -11.00
C PHE A 135 -6.65 -1.29 -11.22
N LYS A 136 -6.29 -1.83 -12.40
CA LYS A 136 -6.57 -3.22 -12.75
C LYS A 136 -5.96 -4.16 -11.72
N THR A 137 -6.75 -5.14 -11.28
CA THR A 137 -6.32 -6.19 -10.36
C THR A 137 -5.31 -7.13 -11.02
N LEU A 138 -4.26 -7.50 -10.30
CA LEU A 138 -3.30 -8.53 -10.72
C LEU A 138 -3.46 -9.81 -9.89
N ASP A 139 -3.43 -10.94 -10.58
CA ASP A 139 -3.40 -12.27 -9.98
C ASP A 139 -1.95 -12.76 -9.85
N PRO A 140 -1.44 -12.99 -8.62
CA PRO A 140 -0.06 -13.41 -8.43
C PRO A 140 0.26 -14.79 -9.03
N LEU A 141 -0.75 -15.59 -9.38
CA LEU A 141 -0.53 -16.90 -10.01
C LEU A 141 -0.12 -16.76 -11.49
N ASN A 142 -0.51 -15.67 -12.14
CA ASN A 142 -0.26 -15.43 -13.57
C ASN A 142 0.87 -14.42 -13.82
N SER A 143 1.62 -14.05 -12.78
CA SER A 143 2.68 -13.05 -12.88
C SER A 143 3.88 -13.43 -12.00
N SER A 144 5.07 -13.07 -12.49
CA SER A 144 6.31 -13.11 -11.73
C SER A 144 6.31 -12.05 -10.62
N LEU A 145 7.21 -12.22 -9.66
CA LEU A 145 7.40 -11.25 -8.58
C LEU A 145 7.81 -9.86 -9.13
N GLU A 146 8.63 -9.85 -10.18
CA GLU A 146 9.10 -8.65 -10.85
C GLU A 146 7.97 -7.91 -11.57
N GLU A 147 7.12 -8.62 -12.32
CA GLU A 147 5.97 -8.02 -13.01
C GLU A 147 4.98 -7.38 -12.04
N LEU A 148 4.67 -8.06 -10.92
CA LEU A 148 3.80 -7.52 -9.87
C LEU A 148 4.38 -6.22 -9.28
N THR A 149 5.68 -6.19 -9.04
CA THR A 149 6.37 -5.04 -8.43
C THR A 149 6.50 -3.88 -9.41
N LYS A 150 6.83 -4.17 -10.68
CA LYS A 150 6.83 -3.17 -11.77
C LYS A 150 5.45 -2.57 -11.99
N TYR A 151 4.39 -3.36 -11.88
CA TYR A 151 3.04 -2.83 -12.05
C TYR A 151 2.65 -1.84 -10.93
N GLN A 152 3.04 -2.12 -9.68
CA GLN A 152 2.85 -1.19 -8.57
C GLN A 152 3.64 0.11 -8.79
N ALA A 153 4.89 0.01 -9.26
CA ALA A 153 5.68 1.18 -9.62
C ALA A 153 5.01 2.00 -10.74
N LYS A 154 4.60 1.35 -11.82
CA LYS A 154 3.94 1.99 -12.97
C LYS A 154 2.66 2.73 -12.57
N THR A 155 1.78 2.08 -11.80
CA THR A 155 0.52 2.72 -11.35
C THR A 155 0.77 3.88 -10.38
N CYS A 156 1.86 3.82 -9.60
CA CYS A 156 2.33 4.94 -8.79
C CYS A 156 2.80 6.11 -9.68
N GLU A 157 3.59 5.84 -10.72
CA GLU A 157 3.99 6.88 -11.69
C GLU A 157 2.78 7.52 -12.36
N GLU A 158 1.83 6.71 -12.83
CA GLU A 158 0.60 7.20 -13.47
C GLU A 158 -0.22 8.10 -12.53
N MET A 159 -0.28 7.79 -11.23
CA MET A 159 -0.95 8.66 -10.26
C MET A 159 -0.19 9.96 -10.00
N ILE A 160 1.13 9.88 -9.82
CA ILE A 160 1.97 11.07 -9.62
C ILE A 160 1.92 11.97 -10.87
N GLN A 161 1.89 11.41 -12.08
CA GLN A 161 1.73 12.20 -13.31
C GLN A 161 0.34 12.81 -13.42
N PHE A 162 -0.69 12.11 -12.97
CA PHE A 162 -2.06 12.61 -12.99
C PHE A 162 -2.25 13.85 -12.12
N LYS A 163 -1.74 13.84 -10.89
CA LYS A 163 -1.82 15.00 -9.99
C LYS A 163 -0.59 15.07 -9.06
N PRO A 164 0.52 15.67 -9.53
CA PRO A 164 1.83 15.57 -8.87
C PRO A 164 1.91 16.30 -7.53
N ASP A 165 1.17 17.39 -7.34
CA ASP A 165 1.10 18.19 -6.12
C ASP A 165 0.57 17.41 -4.91
N GLU A 166 -0.10 16.28 -5.12
CA GLU A 166 -0.58 15.42 -4.05
C GLU A 166 0.40 14.32 -3.64
N TYR A 167 1.57 14.19 -4.29
CA TYR A 167 2.59 13.24 -3.87
C TYR A 167 3.47 13.79 -2.75
N PHE A 168 3.72 12.98 -1.72
CA PHE A 168 4.54 13.38 -0.57
C PHE A 168 6.03 13.35 -0.91
N PHE A 169 6.57 14.42 -1.50
CA PHE A 169 7.97 14.50 -1.95
C PHE A 169 9.04 14.58 -0.85
N PHE A 170 8.67 14.56 0.44
CA PHE A 170 9.61 14.76 1.54
C PHE A 170 10.53 13.54 1.82
N HIS A 171 10.20 12.34 1.32
CA HIS A 171 11.11 11.20 1.43
C HIS A 171 12.14 11.19 0.30
N ARG A 172 13.37 10.78 0.63
CA ARG A 172 14.48 10.64 -0.33
C ARG A 172 14.29 9.40 -1.20
N ARG A 173 13.40 9.48 -2.20
CA ARG A 173 13.06 8.35 -3.08
C ARG A 173 14.20 7.86 -3.96
N PHE A 174 15.01 8.80 -4.47
CA PHE A 174 16.06 8.59 -5.46
C PHE A 174 17.49 8.67 -4.88
N ALA A 175 17.61 8.58 -3.55
CA ALA A 175 18.90 8.60 -2.87
C ALA A 175 19.46 7.19 -2.67
#